data_AF-A0A9D6QTL1-F1
#
_entry.id   AF-A0A9D6QTL1-F1
#
_cell.length_a   1.000
_cell.length_b   1.000
_cell.length_c   1.000
_cell.angle_alpha   90.00
_cell.angle_beta   90.00
_cell.angle_gamma   90.00
#
_symmetry.space_group_name_H-M   'P 1'
#
loop_
_entity.id
_entity.type
_entity.pdbx_description
1 polymer ?
#
loop_
_entity_poly.entity_id
_entity_poly.type
_entity_poly.pdbx_seq_one_letter_code
_entity_poly.pdbx_strand_id
1 'polypeptide(L)'
;MPEHGKKRRGRISPKLRSILQEFSADLRKRYADRYRDLRLYGSQARGEARAESDVDLILVLSDANRPTREIDRISDLIVDYNLRYGILLSVVPVDERTLKTSEGPFWRNVRREGVAA
;
A
#
# COMPACT_ATOMS: atom_id res chain seq x y z
N MET A 1 4.66 5.04 -40.65
CA MET A 1 5.16 4.43 -39.40
C MET A 1 4.87 5.42 -38.27
N PRO A 2 3.82 5.26 -37.43
CA PRO A 2 3.57 6.23 -36.39
C PRO A 2 4.47 5.98 -35.18
N GLU A 3 4.98 7.08 -34.64
CA GLU A 3 5.95 7.18 -33.57
C GLU A 3 5.42 6.65 -32.23
N HIS A 4 6.31 6.01 -31.49
CA HIS A 4 6.05 5.50 -30.15
C HIS A 4 5.74 6.65 -29.19
N GLY A 5 4.48 6.71 -28.75
CA GLY A 5 4.00 7.66 -27.76
C GLY A 5 4.85 7.65 -26.49
N LYS A 6 5.39 8.82 -26.14
CA LYS A 6 6.09 9.10 -24.90
C LYS A 6 5.25 8.61 -23.70
N LYS A 7 5.69 7.55 -23.02
CA LYS A 7 5.08 7.03 -21.79
C LYS A 7 4.98 8.15 -20.76
N ARG A 8 3.77 8.60 -20.44
CA ARG A 8 3.49 9.54 -19.36
C ARG A 8 3.89 8.87 -18.05
N ARG A 9 4.86 9.44 -17.32
CA ARG A 9 5.24 9.06 -15.94
C ARG A 9 3.96 8.82 -15.12
N GLY A 10 3.77 7.59 -14.65
CA GLY A 10 2.48 7.15 -14.13
C GLY A 10 2.08 7.90 -12.87
N ARG A 11 0.94 8.56 -12.95
CA ARG A 11 0.22 9.10 -11.79
C ARG A 11 -0.75 8.01 -11.34
N ILE A 12 -0.73 7.69 -10.04
CA ILE A 12 -1.80 6.94 -9.38
C ILE A 12 -3.13 7.54 -9.82
N SER A 13 -4.08 6.70 -10.26
CA SER A 13 -5.36 7.20 -10.73
C SER A 13 -6.07 7.96 -9.60
N PRO A 14 -6.80 9.05 -9.88
CA PRO A 14 -7.52 9.79 -8.84
C PRO A 14 -8.47 8.90 -8.03
N LYS A 15 -9.14 7.94 -8.70
CA LYS A 15 -9.99 6.94 -8.08
C LYS A 15 -9.22 6.09 -7.06
N LEU A 16 -8.07 5.53 -7.46
CA LEU A 16 -7.24 4.72 -6.55
C LEU A 16 -6.75 5.55 -5.36
N ARG A 17 -6.32 6.80 -5.59
CA ARG A 17 -5.94 7.70 -4.50
C ARG A 17 -7.08 7.92 -3.50
N SER A 18 -8.31 8.15 -3.96
CA SER A 18 -9.46 8.31 -3.06
C SER A 18 -9.73 7.05 -2.24
N ILE A 19 -9.67 5.87 -2.87
CA ILE A 19 -9.86 4.59 -2.17
C ILE A 19 -8.79 4.38 -1.10
N LEU A 20 -7.53 4.66 -1.43
CA LEU A 20 -6.41 4.53 -0.49
C LEU A 20 -6.52 5.50 0.68
N GLN A 21 -6.99 6.73 0.45
CA GLN A 21 -7.23 7.71 1.50
C GLN A 21 -8.34 7.26 2.46
N GLU A 22 -9.42 6.69 1.92
CA GLU A 22 -10.51 6.14 2.73
C GLU A 22 -10.01 4.95 3.57
N PHE A 23 -9.29 4.01 2.94
CA PHE A 23 -8.72 2.85 3.62
C PHE A 23 -7.73 3.25 4.72
N SER A 24 -6.87 4.23 4.43
CA SER A 24 -5.93 4.84 5.39
C SER A 24 -6.66 5.46 6.59
N ALA A 25 -7.78 6.15 6.35
CA ALA A 25 -8.59 6.73 7.43
C ALA A 25 -9.21 5.65 8.33
N ASP A 26 -9.71 4.56 7.76
CA ASP A 26 -10.31 3.46 8.52
C ASP A 26 -9.26 2.65 9.30
N LEU A 27 -8.08 2.43 8.72
CA LEU A 27 -6.93 1.88 9.44
C LEU A 27 -6.51 2.78 10.61
N ARG A 28 -6.47 4.10 10.40
CA ARG A 28 -6.13 5.06 11.45
C ARG A 28 -7.14 5.01 12.61
N LYS A 29 -8.44 4.88 12.32
CA LYS A 29 -9.47 4.68 13.38
C LYS A 29 -9.27 3.36 14.12
N ARG A 30 -9.00 2.27 13.39
CA ARG A 30 -8.85 0.93 13.96
C ARG A 30 -7.61 0.77 14.84
N TYR A 31 -6.49 1.38 14.43
CA TYR A 31 -5.21 1.26 15.13
C TYR A 31 -4.91 2.42 16.09
N ALA A 32 -5.65 3.53 15.98
CA ALA A 32 -5.48 4.72 16.81
C ALA A 32 -3.99 5.13 16.92
N ASP A 33 -3.46 5.21 18.13
CA ASP A 33 -2.09 5.64 18.40
C ASP A 33 -1.01 4.70 17.82
N ARG A 34 -1.40 3.46 17.47
CA ARG A 34 -0.50 2.49 16.84
C ARG A 34 -0.31 2.75 15.35
N TYR A 35 -1.21 3.49 14.70
CA TYR A 35 -1.06 3.82 13.28
C TYR A 35 0.09 4.83 13.08
N ARG A 36 1.00 4.53 12.14
CA ARG A 36 2.07 5.47 11.77
C ARG A 36 1.93 5.94 10.33
N ASP A 37 1.78 5.02 9.40
CA ASP A 37 1.81 5.35 7.97
C ASP A 37 1.18 4.24 7.13
N LEU A 38 0.75 4.57 5.92
CA LEU A 38 0.34 3.63 4.89
C LEU A 38 1.05 4.02 3.59
N ARG A 39 1.83 3.09 3.04
CA ARG A 39 2.63 3.34 1.85
C ARG A 39 2.23 2.42 0.72
N LEU A 40 1.95 3.00 -0.44
CA LEU A 40 1.84 2.28 -1.69
C LEU A 40 3.24 1.94 -2.21
N TYR A 41 3.45 0.68 -2.56
CA TYR A 41 4.66 0.22 -3.23
C TYR A 41 4.32 -0.55 -4.52
N GLY A 42 5.32 -1.13 -5.16
CA GLY A 42 5.10 -2.03 -6.29
C GLY A 42 4.78 -1.33 -7.61
N SER A 43 4.11 -2.06 -8.51
CA SER A 43 3.86 -1.62 -9.89
C SER A 43 2.96 -0.38 -9.97
N GLN A 44 2.04 -0.22 -9.01
CA GLN A 44 1.15 0.94 -8.88
C GLN A 44 1.94 2.19 -8.48
N ALA A 45 2.90 2.08 -7.55
CA ALA A 45 3.76 3.19 -7.17
C ALA A 45 4.71 3.63 -8.30
N ARG A 46 5.18 2.67 -9.12
CA ARG A 46 6.04 2.97 -10.28
C ARG A 46 5.28 3.44 -11.51
N GLY A 47 3.95 3.37 -11.51
CA GLY A 47 3.14 3.77 -12.65
C GLY A 47 3.22 2.81 -13.84
N GLU A 48 3.65 1.57 -13.58
CA GLU A 48 3.78 0.48 -14.56
C GLU A 48 2.60 -0.50 -14.48
N ALA A 49 1.72 -0.29 -13.51
CA ALA A 49 0.54 -1.11 -13.28
C ALA A 49 -0.43 -1.10 -14.47
N ARG A 50 -0.99 -2.28 -14.73
CA ARG A 50 -2.16 -2.47 -15.59
C ARG A 50 -3.43 -2.36 -14.74
N ALA A 51 -4.59 -2.26 -15.37
CA ALA A 51 -5.87 -2.14 -14.65
C ALA A 51 -6.15 -3.29 -13.67
N GLU A 52 -5.59 -4.47 -13.93
CA GLU A 52 -5.72 -5.68 -13.10
C GLU A 52 -4.57 -5.86 -12.09
N SER A 53 -3.66 -4.89 -11.95
CA SER A 53 -2.52 -5.04 -11.06
C SER A 53 -2.91 -4.86 -9.60
N ASP A 54 -2.46 -5.80 -8.78
CA ASP A 54 -2.55 -5.76 -7.31
C ASP A 54 -2.05 -4.42 -6.74
N VAL A 55 -2.70 -3.99 -5.67
CA VAL A 55 -2.39 -2.77 -4.93
C VAL A 55 -1.61 -3.16 -3.68
N ASP A 56 -0.29 -3.09 -3.84
CA ASP A 56 0.71 -3.40 -2.84
C ASP A 56 0.85 -2.29 -1.78
N LEU A 57 0.48 -2.57 -0.54
CA LEU A 57 0.49 -1.62 0.58
C LEU A 57 1.37 -2.10 1.75
N ILE A 58 2.14 -1.19 2.32
CA ILE A 58 2.84 -1.37 3.60
C ILE A 58 2.12 -0.57 4.66
N LEU A 59 1.55 -1.25 5.64
CA LEU A 59 0.96 -0.63 6.84
C LEU A 59 2.05 -0.54 7.92
N VAL A 60 2.43 0.68 8.28
CA VAL A 60 3.43 0.94 9.32
C VAL A 60 2.72 1.18 10.64
N LEU A 61 3.06 0.38 11.64
CA LEU A 61 2.55 0.50 13.00
C LEU A 61 3.70 0.84 13.97
N SER A 62 3.39 1.49 15.09
CA SER A 62 4.36 1.75 16.15
C SER A 62 4.89 0.44 16.76
N ASP A 63 4.02 -0.56 16.85
CA ASP A 63 4.30 -1.92 17.25
C ASP A 63 3.37 -2.84 16.45
N ALA A 64 3.96 -3.75 15.70
CA ALA A 64 3.27 -4.74 14.88
C ALA A 64 3.40 -6.15 15.49
N ASN A 65 3.16 -6.31 16.80
CA ASN A 65 3.01 -7.59 17.52
C ASN A 65 3.61 -8.80 16.77
N ARG A 66 2.76 -9.47 15.97
CA ARG A 66 3.11 -10.51 15.00
C ARG A 66 2.40 -10.16 13.69
N PRO A 67 3.10 -10.08 12.55
CA PRO A 67 2.49 -9.72 11.26
C PRO A 67 1.27 -10.57 10.91
N THR A 68 1.29 -11.87 11.20
CA THR A 68 0.15 -12.77 10.95
C THR A 68 -1.11 -12.36 11.71
N ARG A 69 -0.99 -11.96 12.98
CA ARG A 69 -2.14 -11.48 13.77
C ARG A 69 -2.67 -10.15 13.27
N GLU A 70 -1.79 -9.29 12.75
CA GLU A 70 -2.23 -8.03 12.17
C GLU A 70 -2.93 -8.24 10.84
N ILE A 71 -2.51 -9.21 10.03
CA ILE A 71 -3.22 -9.63 8.81
C ILE A 71 -4.64 -10.09 9.16
N ASP A 72 -4.82 -10.94 10.17
CA ASP A 72 -6.16 -11.39 10.59
C ASP A 72 -7.05 -10.20 10.98
N ARG A 73 -6.50 -9.21 11.71
CA ARG A 73 -7.23 -8.01 12.19
C ARG A 73 -7.65 -7.03 11.10
N ILE A 74 -6.98 -7.05 9.94
CA ILE A 74 -7.30 -6.16 8.81
C ILE A 74 -8.00 -6.90 7.68
N SER A 75 -8.07 -8.23 7.75
CA SER A 75 -8.59 -9.09 6.67
C SER A 75 -10.02 -8.74 6.26
N ASP A 76 -10.89 -8.46 7.24
CA ASP A 76 -12.27 -8.01 7.03
C ASP A 76 -12.32 -6.70 6.23
N LEU A 77 -11.49 -5.73 6.60
CA LEU A 77 -11.41 -4.44 5.93
C LEU A 77 -10.85 -4.58 4.50
N ILE A 78 -9.83 -5.42 4.32
CA ILE A 78 -9.26 -5.71 3.00
C ILE A 78 -10.33 -6.33 2.09
N VAL A 79 -11.06 -7.33 2.57
CA VAL A 79 -12.11 -8.01 1.80
C VAL A 79 -13.23 -7.04 1.43
N ASP A 80 -13.69 -6.22 2.37
CA ASP A 80 -14.73 -5.21 2.11
C ASP A 80 -14.31 -4.23 1.01
N TYR A 81 -13.09 -3.70 1.05
CA TYR A 81 -12.58 -2.79 0.02
C TYR A 81 -12.39 -3.48 -1.34
N ASN A 82 -11.88 -4.72 -1.34
CA ASN A 82 -11.70 -5.49 -2.56
C ASN A 82 -13.03 -5.70 -3.28
N LEU A 83 -14.08 -6.08 -2.53
CA LEU A 83 -15.42 -6.31 -3.07
C LEU A 83 -16.10 -4.99 -3.49
N ARG A 84 -16.01 -3.95 -2.66
CA ARG A 84 -16.67 -2.66 -2.90
C ARG A 84 -16.12 -1.93 -4.12
N TYR A 85 -14.80 -2.00 -4.32
CA TYR A 85 -14.12 -1.22 -5.36
C TYR A 85 -13.64 -2.05 -6.56
N GLY A 86 -13.74 -3.37 -6.49
CA GLY A 86 -13.24 -4.27 -7.54
C GLY A 86 -11.72 -4.19 -7.69
N ILE A 87 -11.00 -4.11 -6.56
CA ILE A 87 -9.53 -4.03 -6.51
C ILE A 87 -8.97 -5.20 -5.71
N LEU A 88 -7.65 -5.43 -5.80
CA LEU A 88 -6.96 -6.41 -4.96
C LEU A 88 -5.91 -5.71 -4.09
N LEU A 89 -6.28 -5.40 -2.85
CA LEU A 89 -5.36 -4.89 -1.83
C LEU A 89 -4.51 -6.04 -1.28
N SER A 90 -3.20 -5.87 -1.32
CA SER A 90 -2.21 -6.72 -0.66
C SER A 90 -1.52 -5.88 0.42
N VAL A 91 -1.80 -6.16 1.70
CA VAL A 91 -1.29 -5.33 2.81
C VAL A 91 -0.30 -6.11 3.65
N VAL A 92 0.90 -5.55 3.81
CA VAL A 92 1.94 -6.08 4.69
C VAL A 92 2.07 -5.18 5.92
N PRO A 93 1.61 -5.62 7.10
CA PRO A 93 1.80 -4.89 8.35
C PRO A 93 3.24 -5.05 8.83
N VAL A 94 3.87 -3.93 9.18
CA VAL A 94 5.26 -3.86 9.63
C VAL A 94 5.36 -2.90 10.80
N ASP A 95 6.25 -3.18 11.75
CA ASP A 95 6.57 -2.18 12.76
C ASP A 95 7.55 -1.14 12.18
N GLU A 96 7.51 0.07 12.75
CA GLU A 96 8.33 1.19 12.33
C GLU A 96 9.83 0.88 12.41
N ARG A 97 10.26 0.05 13.38
CA ARG A 97 11.65 -0.33 13.57
C ARG A 97 12.10 -1.22 12.41
N THR A 98 11.34 -2.25 12.06
CA THR A 98 11.56 -3.14 10.92
C THR A 98 11.71 -2.34 9.63
N LEU A 99 10.81 -1.38 9.38
CA LEU A 99 10.94 -0.53 8.19
C LEU A 99 12.26 0.27 8.15
N LYS A 100 12.79 0.69 9.31
CA LYS A 100 14.04 1.46 9.41
C LYS A 100 15.29 0.58 9.37
N THR A 101 15.27 -0.57 10.05
CA THR A 101 16.47 -1.39 10.28
C THR A 101 16.62 -2.55 9.31
N SER A 102 15.53 -3.01 8.69
CA SER A 102 15.61 -4.19 7.83
C SER A 102 16.38 -3.90 6.54
N GLU A 103 17.34 -4.78 6.29
CA GLU A 103 18.18 -4.78 5.10
C GLU A 103 17.60 -5.65 4.00
N GLY A 104 18.07 -5.44 2.78
CA GLY A 104 17.65 -6.21 1.61
C GLY A 104 16.93 -5.36 0.55
N PRO A 105 16.84 -5.91 -0.68
CA PRO A 105 16.33 -5.18 -1.83
C PRO A 105 14.87 -4.73 -1.66
N PHE A 106 14.04 -5.55 -1.03
CA PHE A 106 12.64 -5.21 -0.75
C PHE A 106 12.51 -3.94 0.11
N TRP A 107 13.10 -3.92 1.31
CA TRP A 107 13.00 -2.80 2.23
C TRP A 107 13.66 -1.53 1.69
N ARG A 108 14.76 -1.67 0.95
CA ARG A 108 15.40 -0.55 0.25
C ARG A 108 14.47 0.04 -0.82
N ASN A 109 13.77 -0.79 -1.58
CA ASN A 109 12.80 -0.34 -2.57
C ASN A 109 11.58 0.31 -1.90
N VAL A 110 11.04 -0.28 -0.82
CA VAL A 110 9.94 0.33 -0.04
C VAL A 110 10.33 1.71 0.50
N ARG A 111 11.55 1.87 1.03
CA ARG A 111 12.05 3.15 1.53
C ARG A 111 12.30 4.18 0.42
N ARG A 112 12.73 3.74 -0.78
CA ARG A 112 13.07 4.62 -1.90
C ARG A 112 11.89 4.98 -2.79
N GLU A 113 10.99 4.03 -3.02
CA GLU A 113 9.91 4.08 -4.02
C GLU A 113 8.52 4.14 -3.40
N GLY A 114 8.39 3.93 -2.09
CA GLY A 114 7.11 3.99 -1.40
C GLY A 114 6.49 5.39 -1.47
N VAL A 115 5.24 5.48 -1.92
CA VAL A 115 4.48 6.72 -1.99
C VAL A 115 3.46 6.72 -0.85
N ALA A 116 3.33 7.84 -0.13
CA ALA A 116 2.29 7.99 0.89
C ALA A 116 0.89 7.86 0.24
N ALA A 117 0.10 6.94 0.80
CA ALA A 117 -1.23 6.57 0.33
C ALA A 117 -2.30 7.55 0.83
#